data_AF-A0A1Y5I692-F1
#
_entry.id   AF-A0A1Y5I692-F1
#
_cell.length_a   1.000
_cell.length_b   1.000
_cell.length_c   1.000
_cell.angle_alpha   90.00
_cell.angle_beta   90.00
_cell.angle_gamma   90.00
#
_symmetry.space_group_name_H-M   'P 1'
#
loop_
_entity.id
_entity.type
_entity.pdbx_description
1 polymer ?
#
loop_
_entity_poly.entity_id
_entity_poly.type
_entity_poly.pdbx_seq_one_letter_code
_entity_poly.pdbx_strand_id
1 'polypeptide(L)'
;MRTTEDADRASESLLRPTTTSSSRARRGGGGALVVLFGAGAALAAAFGARDGDNVAAALAFDKSAPTTTTGDSHVNIRDEWGPGPLHEVHWDAKTGFHYDAHDGSSFEKFEEKLGARMIQSTVMKYYPTRLKSDQPSFSVYYTVEDYPKTKCWKSARTGLAPEGCHTDQWPRVYNFASQPKDASLLPALDQVTLITIAEPLVDMLEHEGEDAKLEPPNWPKQQVFGMKGENATAWENLIPKIAWQGTDYRFYGPEFDGFKEDSCHHPNDCVLNQIWQRAGGGHGKANYTLAMRETLARNDITPRLRLVLNSLLDDSWIDAKFFCVARYDSRFPLRVKLGKELRVEADRKMTGDDLAKYRYHIDLGGAGGTTWTGTIHKMSLPGVLFHHETAMRDSYFDSIKPWVHYIPVAEDLRDLRQKFDWAQANPQKCKQISAAASAWVKAFNTRRALLRHNYNTLAVNLAKTIDPSKKHLVPFEKAHPSAMLGRIRQRILNGLRRAARARAAAQ
;
A
#
# COMPACT_ATOMS: atom_id res chain seq x y z
N MET A 1 -14.61 -41.88 18.30
CA MET A 1 -13.71 -42.96 17.84
C MET A 1 -13.47 -42.72 16.35
N ARG A 2 -12.30 -42.41 15.79
CA ARG A 2 -10.86 -42.37 16.17
C ARG A 2 -10.26 -41.15 15.41
N THR A 3 -9.73 -40.12 16.10
CA THR A 3 -8.29 -39.71 16.23
C THR A 3 -7.59 -39.47 14.88
N THR A 4 -7.23 -38.24 14.47
CA THR A 4 -6.13 -37.33 14.91
C THR A 4 -4.78 -38.01 15.07
N GLU A 5 -4.04 -38.15 13.97
CA GLU A 5 -2.58 -38.37 13.91
C GLU A 5 -2.21 -38.30 12.42
N ASP A 6 -1.53 -37.22 11.98
CA ASP A 6 -0.61 -37.18 10.81
C ASP A 6 -0.20 -35.76 10.36
N ALA A 7 -0.62 -34.69 11.05
CA ALA A 7 -0.17 -33.33 10.71
C ALA A 7 0.96 -32.76 11.60
N ASP A 8 1.37 -33.47 12.66
CA ASP A 8 2.31 -32.94 13.69
C ASP A 8 3.75 -33.45 13.61
N ARG A 9 4.19 -34.02 12.47
CA ARG A 9 5.53 -34.63 12.37
C ARG A 9 6.57 -33.86 11.55
N ALA A 10 6.37 -32.57 11.31
CA ALA A 10 7.30 -31.72 10.55
C ALA A 10 7.86 -30.50 11.31
N SER A 11 7.69 -30.43 12.64
CA SER A 11 8.12 -29.28 13.46
C SER A 11 9.15 -29.61 14.56
N GLU A 12 9.66 -30.83 14.64
CA GLU A 12 10.72 -31.22 15.58
C GLU A 12 11.96 -31.77 14.86
N SER A 13 12.86 -30.89 14.38
CA SER A 13 14.23 -31.31 14.06
C SER A 13 15.32 -30.22 14.18
N LEU A 14 15.01 -29.03 14.69
CA LEU A 14 15.99 -27.94 14.78
C LEU A 14 16.26 -27.46 16.22
N LEU A 15 16.34 -28.37 17.19
CA LEU A 15 16.85 -28.05 18.53
C LEU A 15 17.51 -29.28 19.18
N ARG A 16 18.80 -29.54 18.92
CA ARG A 16 19.72 -30.12 19.92
C ARG A 16 21.16 -29.60 19.73
N PRO A 17 21.87 -29.27 20.82
CA PRO A 17 23.24 -28.77 20.78
C PRO A 17 24.26 -29.92 20.77
N THR A 18 25.33 -29.78 20.00
CA THR A 18 26.49 -30.67 20.07
C THR A 18 27.70 -29.92 20.65
N THR A 19 28.19 -30.44 21.77
CA THR A 19 29.44 -30.07 22.44
C THR A 19 30.62 -30.87 21.89
N THR A 20 31.84 -30.33 22.15
CA THR A 20 33.23 -30.83 21.95
C THR A 20 33.90 -30.30 20.67
N SER A 21 35.19 -29.99 20.56
CA SER A 21 36.32 -29.71 21.47
C SER A 21 37.60 -29.55 20.61
N SER A 22 38.38 -28.47 20.78
CA SER A 22 39.82 -28.27 20.41
C SER A 22 40.26 -28.52 18.94
N SER A 23 40.93 -27.58 18.26
CA SER A 23 42.37 -27.32 18.47
C SER A 23 42.86 -26.02 17.78
N ARG A 24 44.01 -25.53 18.27
CA ARG A 24 44.73 -24.27 17.99
C ARG A 24 45.20 -24.07 16.54
N ALA A 25 45.22 -22.82 16.04
CA ALA A 25 46.46 -22.04 15.80
C ALA A 25 46.26 -20.64 15.16
N ARG A 26 46.72 -19.61 15.90
CA ARG A 26 47.46 -18.37 15.56
C ARG A 26 47.10 -17.44 14.37
N ARG A 27 46.86 -16.17 14.78
CA ARG A 27 47.42 -14.86 14.37
C ARG A 27 47.17 -14.31 12.94
N GLY A 28 46.52 -13.14 12.93
CA GLY A 28 47.08 -11.91 12.32
C GLY A 28 46.21 -11.23 11.25
N GLY A 29 45.99 -9.92 11.40
CA GLY A 29 45.61 -9.01 10.31
C GLY A 29 44.18 -8.47 10.38
N GLY A 30 44.06 -7.15 10.51
CA GLY A 30 42.80 -6.42 10.66
C GLY A 30 42.15 -5.96 9.37
N GLY A 31 41.08 -5.17 9.53
CA GLY A 31 40.60 -4.24 8.51
C GLY A 31 39.17 -4.50 8.00
N ALA A 32 38.28 -3.56 8.35
CA ALA A 32 37.05 -3.20 7.64
C ALA A 32 35.89 -4.22 7.61
N LEU A 33 35.04 -4.14 8.65
CA LEU A 33 33.66 -4.63 8.57
C LEU A 33 32.80 -3.56 7.89
N VAL A 34 32.48 -3.79 6.62
CA VAL A 34 31.50 -3.00 5.85
C VAL A 34 30.11 -3.31 6.39
N VAL A 35 29.49 -2.31 7.02
CA VAL A 35 28.10 -2.37 7.48
C VAL A 35 27.18 -2.13 6.28
N LEU A 36 26.56 -3.19 5.77
CA LEU A 36 25.58 -3.13 4.70
C LEU A 36 24.21 -2.73 5.28
N PHE A 37 23.72 -1.57 4.85
CA PHE A 37 22.35 -1.09 5.05
C PHE A 37 21.39 -1.78 4.08
N GLY A 38 20.17 -2.07 4.54
CA GLY A 38 19.09 -2.59 3.69
C GLY A 38 17.82 -2.88 4.48
N ALA A 39 16.96 -1.87 4.64
CA ALA A 39 15.63 -1.98 5.20
C ALA A 39 14.62 -2.01 4.04
N GLY A 40 13.97 -3.15 3.79
CA GLY A 40 13.00 -3.26 2.68
C GLY A 40 12.28 -4.61 2.55
N ALA A 41 12.06 -5.35 3.65
CA ALA A 41 11.52 -6.72 3.55
C ALA A 41 10.39 -7.04 4.54
N ALA A 42 9.61 -6.04 4.96
CA ALA A 42 8.52 -6.24 5.92
C ALA A 42 7.10 -6.28 5.30
N LEU A 43 6.97 -6.12 3.99
CA LEU A 43 5.69 -6.29 3.27
C LEU A 43 5.57 -7.64 2.52
N ALA A 44 6.63 -8.46 2.49
CA ALA A 44 6.63 -9.74 1.76
C ALA A 44 5.88 -10.88 2.48
N ALA A 45 5.47 -10.73 3.74
CA ALA A 45 4.83 -11.80 4.53
C ALA A 45 3.30 -11.90 4.36
N ALA A 46 2.82 -11.68 3.12
CA ALA A 46 1.46 -12.00 2.67
C ALA A 46 1.41 -12.59 1.25
N PHE A 47 2.55 -12.66 0.54
CA PHE A 47 2.64 -13.26 -0.78
C PHE A 47 3.50 -14.52 -0.69
N GLY A 48 2.85 -15.68 -0.81
CA GLY A 48 3.55 -16.95 -0.88
C GLY A 48 4.53 -16.93 -2.06
N ALA A 49 5.79 -17.25 -1.76
CA ALA A 49 6.82 -17.44 -2.75
C ALA A 49 6.32 -18.38 -3.86
N ARG A 50 6.27 -17.88 -5.09
CA ARG A 50 6.17 -18.69 -6.30
C ARG A 50 7.23 -18.18 -7.27
N ASP A 51 8.25 -19.01 -7.43
CA ASP A 51 9.12 -19.20 -8.59
C ASP A 51 9.19 -18.02 -9.58
N GLY A 52 10.18 -17.15 -9.35
CA GLY A 52 10.49 -15.96 -10.15
C GLY A 52 11.22 -16.20 -11.47
N ASP A 53 11.18 -17.41 -12.03
CA ASP A 53 12.07 -17.79 -13.15
C ASP A 53 11.39 -17.93 -14.53
N ASN A 54 10.11 -17.57 -14.71
CA ASN A 54 9.43 -17.70 -16.01
C ASN A 54 8.77 -16.43 -16.59
N VAL A 55 9.10 -15.24 -16.09
CA VAL A 55 8.63 -13.95 -16.66
C VAL A 55 9.79 -13.11 -17.25
N ALA A 56 10.92 -13.75 -17.56
CA ALA A 56 12.15 -13.07 -17.98
C ALA A 56 12.32 -12.91 -19.51
N ALA A 57 11.35 -13.32 -20.34
CA ALA A 57 11.55 -13.42 -21.80
C ALA A 57 10.88 -12.32 -22.65
N ALA A 58 10.22 -11.32 -22.06
CA ALA A 58 9.71 -10.17 -22.82
C ALA A 58 10.09 -8.87 -22.11
N LEU A 59 10.78 -7.98 -22.85
CA LEU A 59 11.29 -6.66 -22.44
C LEU A 59 12.65 -6.69 -21.71
N ALA A 60 13.72 -6.80 -22.50
CA ALA A 60 15.06 -6.46 -22.05
C ALA A 60 15.18 -4.94 -21.95
N PHE A 61 15.57 -4.44 -20.78
CA PHE A 61 15.89 -3.04 -20.52
C PHE A 61 17.41 -2.86 -20.67
N ASP A 62 17.83 -1.92 -21.52
CA ASP A 62 19.22 -1.52 -21.63
C ASP A 62 19.56 -0.51 -20.51
N LYS A 63 20.76 -0.63 -19.93
CA LYS A 63 21.23 0.13 -18.76
C LYS A 63 22.09 1.34 -19.12
N SER A 64 22.03 1.81 -20.36
CA SER A 64 22.93 2.89 -20.79
C SER A 64 22.26 3.89 -21.73
N ALA A 65 21.68 4.94 -21.16
CA ALA A 65 21.35 6.16 -21.90
C ALA A 65 21.82 7.39 -21.10
N PRO A 66 22.48 8.37 -21.74
CA PRO A 66 22.85 9.62 -21.09
C PRO A 66 21.61 10.49 -20.85
N THR A 67 21.53 11.08 -19.66
CA THR A 67 20.56 12.11 -19.26
C THR A 67 20.59 13.28 -20.24
N THR A 68 19.64 13.31 -21.18
CA THR A 68 19.48 14.42 -22.11
C THR A 68 18.37 15.34 -21.62
N THR A 69 18.79 16.44 -20.99
CA THR A 69 17.94 17.56 -20.64
C THR A 69 17.34 18.16 -21.91
N THR A 70 16.01 18.11 -22.03
CA THR A 70 15.28 18.84 -23.06
C THR A 70 14.35 19.86 -22.42
N GLY A 71 14.55 21.14 -22.74
CA GLY A 71 13.53 22.19 -22.72
C GLY A 71 13.52 23.13 -21.50
N ASP A 72 14.22 24.27 -21.63
CA ASP A 72 13.84 25.61 -21.13
C ASP A 72 13.11 25.74 -19.78
N SER A 73 13.70 25.20 -18.71
CA SER A 73 13.64 25.85 -17.40
C SER A 73 15.05 25.87 -16.81
N HIS A 74 15.46 27.00 -16.24
CA HIS A 74 16.74 27.12 -15.52
C HIS A 74 16.79 26.27 -14.22
N VAL A 75 15.78 25.42 -13.99
CA VAL A 75 15.55 24.67 -12.76
C VAL A 75 15.87 23.20 -12.99
N ASN A 76 16.93 22.71 -12.35
CA ASN A 76 17.22 21.29 -12.28
C ASN A 76 16.35 20.65 -11.18
N ILE A 77 15.27 19.98 -11.56
CA ILE A 77 14.37 19.33 -10.59
C ILE A 77 15.09 18.35 -9.68
N ARG A 78 16.14 17.65 -10.13
CA ARG A 78 16.86 16.68 -9.28
C ARG A 78 17.57 17.38 -8.11
N ASP A 79 18.15 18.55 -8.36
CA ASP A 79 18.86 19.33 -7.34
C ASP A 79 17.90 19.93 -6.31
N GLU A 80 16.74 20.41 -6.78
CA GLU A 80 15.71 20.95 -5.90
C GLU A 80 14.93 19.87 -5.17
N TRP A 81 14.61 18.74 -5.82
CA TRP A 81 13.94 17.60 -5.19
C TRP A 81 14.68 17.13 -3.94
N GLY A 82 16.01 17.11 -4.03
CA GLY A 82 16.91 16.76 -2.93
C GLY A 82 17.21 15.26 -2.89
N PRO A 83 17.61 14.73 -1.72
CA PRO A 83 18.17 13.39 -1.62
C PRO A 83 17.15 12.25 -1.73
N GLY A 84 15.86 12.55 -1.73
CA GLY A 84 14.84 11.51 -1.81
C GLY A 84 14.70 10.92 -3.22
N PRO A 85 14.12 9.72 -3.36
CA PRO A 85 14.02 9.06 -4.64
C PRO A 85 13.13 9.83 -5.63
N LEU A 86 13.71 10.16 -6.79
CA LEU A 86 13.02 10.71 -7.96
C LEU A 86 13.48 9.94 -9.20
N HIS A 87 12.53 9.23 -9.80
CA HIS A 87 12.79 8.34 -10.92
C HIS A 87 12.36 8.99 -12.23
N GLU A 88 12.90 8.48 -13.33
CA GLU A 88 12.62 8.99 -14.67
C GLU A 88 12.46 7.83 -15.64
N VAL A 89 11.38 7.87 -16.42
CA VAL A 89 11.25 7.08 -17.65
C VAL A 89 11.47 8.01 -18.81
N HIS A 90 12.48 7.72 -19.63
CA HIS A 90 12.74 8.40 -20.89
C HIS A 90 12.24 7.56 -22.06
N TRP A 91 11.77 8.20 -23.11
CA TRP A 91 11.52 7.54 -24.38
C TRP A 91 12.09 8.35 -25.54
N ASP A 92 12.75 7.66 -26.46
CA ASP A 92 13.16 8.21 -27.75
C ASP A 92 12.85 7.25 -28.91
N ALA A 93 12.72 7.83 -30.10
CA ALA A 93 12.37 7.09 -31.32
C ALA A 93 13.38 6.03 -31.76
N LYS A 94 14.67 6.15 -31.38
CA LYS A 94 15.74 5.26 -31.84
C LYS A 94 15.94 4.08 -30.91
N THR A 95 15.91 4.34 -29.60
CA THR A 95 16.27 3.35 -28.59
C THR A 95 15.11 2.92 -27.69
N GLY A 96 13.94 3.57 -27.82
CA GLY A 96 12.72 3.16 -27.13
C GLY A 96 12.66 3.68 -25.69
N PHE A 97 12.07 2.90 -24.79
CA PHE A 97 11.96 3.27 -23.38
C PHE A 97 13.24 2.95 -22.61
N HIS A 98 13.71 3.91 -21.83
CA HIS A 98 14.84 3.80 -20.91
C HIS A 98 14.42 4.22 -19.51
N TYR A 99 15.05 3.58 -18.53
CA TYR A 99 14.84 3.90 -17.13
C TYR A 99 16.10 3.54 -16.35
N ASP A 100 16.59 4.50 -15.57
CA ASP A 100 17.76 4.33 -14.73
C ASP A 100 17.32 3.88 -13.34
N ALA A 101 17.57 2.60 -13.03
CA ALA A 101 17.32 2.08 -11.69
C ALA A 101 18.32 2.63 -10.69
N HIS A 102 17.83 3.19 -9.58
CA HIS A 102 18.71 3.63 -8.50
C HIS A 102 19.34 2.46 -7.72
N ASP A 103 20.43 2.75 -7.01
CA ASP A 103 21.00 1.83 -6.03
C ASP A 103 20.17 1.83 -4.74
N GLY A 104 19.22 0.90 -4.66
CA GLY A 104 18.42 0.62 -3.46
C GLY A 104 18.35 -0.87 -3.10
N SER A 105 17.53 -1.18 -2.10
CA SER A 105 17.17 -2.55 -1.75
C SER A 105 16.45 -3.26 -2.90
N SER A 106 16.44 -4.60 -2.90
CA SER A 106 15.75 -5.38 -3.94
C SER A 106 14.26 -5.06 -4.06
N PHE A 107 13.63 -4.62 -2.97
CA PHE A 107 12.22 -4.26 -2.92
C PHE A 107 11.97 -2.87 -3.53
N GLU A 108 12.76 -1.87 -3.13
CA GLU A 108 12.68 -0.51 -3.72
C GLU A 108 12.93 -0.57 -5.24
N LYS A 109 13.92 -1.38 -5.68
CA LYS A 109 14.18 -1.64 -7.10
C LYS A 109 13.00 -2.30 -7.82
N PHE A 110 12.23 -3.15 -7.13
CA PHE A 110 11.05 -3.79 -7.70
C PHE A 110 9.92 -2.78 -7.90
N GLU A 111 9.59 -1.98 -6.88
CA GLU A 111 8.54 -0.96 -6.95
C GLU A 111 8.87 0.12 -7.98
N GLU A 112 10.13 0.56 -8.01
CA GLU A 112 10.62 1.53 -8.98
C GLU A 112 10.45 1.01 -10.42
N LYS A 113 10.90 -0.21 -10.69
CA LYS A 113 10.73 -0.86 -11.99
C LYS A 113 9.25 -1.06 -12.33
N LEU A 114 8.43 -1.40 -11.35
CA LEU A 114 6.99 -1.57 -11.53
C LEU A 114 6.33 -0.24 -11.92
N GLY A 115 6.72 0.87 -11.29
CA GLY A 115 6.29 2.21 -11.68
C GLY A 115 6.68 2.56 -13.12
N ALA A 116 7.93 2.29 -13.51
CA ALA A 116 8.39 2.50 -14.88
C ALA A 116 7.59 1.67 -15.89
N ARG A 117 7.38 0.38 -15.61
CA ARG A 117 6.56 -0.51 -16.45
C ARG A 117 5.12 -0.04 -16.54
N MET A 118 4.55 0.44 -15.45
CA MET A 118 3.19 0.95 -15.42
C MET A 118 3.02 2.19 -16.32
N ILE A 119 3.99 3.12 -16.30
CA ILE A 119 4.04 4.25 -17.22
C ILE A 119 4.17 3.76 -18.66
N GLN A 120 5.17 2.91 -18.95
CA GLN A 120 5.42 2.36 -20.29
C GLN A 120 4.18 1.69 -20.87
N SER A 121 3.59 0.71 -20.17
CA SER A 121 2.42 -0.03 -20.63
C SER A 121 1.21 0.88 -20.82
N THR A 122 1.05 1.90 -19.97
CA THR A 122 0.02 2.93 -20.14
C THR A 122 0.25 3.77 -21.41
N VAL A 123 1.48 4.22 -21.66
CA VAL A 123 1.82 5.00 -22.87
C VAL A 123 1.64 4.16 -24.12
N MET A 124 2.13 2.93 -24.14
CA MET A 124 1.96 2.01 -25.27
C MET A 124 0.48 1.78 -25.58
N LYS A 125 -0.36 1.63 -24.54
CA LYS A 125 -1.79 1.38 -24.70
C LYS A 125 -2.57 2.60 -25.17
N TYR A 126 -2.34 3.75 -24.54
CA TYR A 126 -3.20 4.92 -24.69
C TYR A 126 -2.60 6.05 -25.51
N TYR A 127 -1.32 5.99 -25.86
CA TYR A 127 -0.61 6.98 -26.68
C TYR A 127 0.23 6.33 -27.80
N PRO A 128 -0.27 5.33 -28.54
CA PRO A 128 0.55 4.62 -29.53
C PRO A 128 1.12 5.55 -30.63
N THR A 129 0.44 6.65 -30.94
CA THR A 129 0.92 7.63 -31.92
C THR A 129 2.05 8.50 -31.41
N ARG A 130 2.31 8.56 -30.09
CA ARG A 130 3.49 9.23 -29.50
C ARG A 130 4.78 8.44 -29.65
N LEU A 131 4.67 7.14 -29.98
CA LEU A 131 5.81 6.23 -30.06
C LEU A 131 6.30 6.03 -31.51
N LYS A 132 5.88 6.90 -32.44
CA LYS A 132 6.32 6.88 -33.83
C LYS A 132 7.67 7.56 -33.98
N SER A 133 8.42 7.18 -35.01
CA SER A 133 9.79 7.68 -35.24
C SER A 133 9.89 9.18 -35.55
N ASP A 134 8.78 9.81 -35.95
CA ASP A 134 8.67 11.24 -36.23
C ASP A 134 8.30 12.08 -35.01
N GLN A 135 8.05 11.44 -33.85
CA GLN A 135 7.68 12.12 -32.62
C GLN A 135 8.92 12.53 -31.80
N PRO A 136 8.87 13.68 -31.11
CA PRO A 136 9.94 14.07 -30.20
C PRO A 136 10.02 13.14 -28.99
N SER A 137 11.23 12.95 -28.48
CA SER A 137 11.52 12.27 -27.21
C SER A 137 10.80 12.96 -26.04
N PHE A 138 10.62 12.23 -24.94
CA PHE A 138 10.02 12.77 -23.72
C PHE A 138 10.55 12.07 -22.48
N SER A 139 10.47 12.76 -21.34
CA SER A 139 10.77 12.22 -20.02
C SER A 139 9.57 12.34 -19.10
N VAL A 140 9.38 11.35 -18.22
CA VAL A 140 8.32 11.30 -17.21
C VAL A 140 8.96 11.07 -15.85
N TYR A 141 8.86 12.04 -14.96
CA TYR A 141 9.33 11.92 -13.58
C TYR A 141 8.28 11.27 -12.69
N TYR A 142 8.68 10.35 -11.82
CA TYR A 142 7.77 9.64 -10.94
C TYR A 142 8.39 9.23 -9.60
N THR A 143 7.53 8.89 -8.63
CA THR A 143 7.92 8.38 -7.32
C THR A 143 6.96 7.28 -6.87
N VAL A 144 7.48 6.31 -6.12
CA VAL A 144 6.79 5.07 -5.70
C VAL A 144 6.89 4.79 -4.19
N GLU A 145 7.51 5.69 -3.44
CA GLU A 145 7.74 5.59 -1.98
C GLU A 145 6.43 5.59 -1.17
N ASP A 146 6.48 5.45 0.17
CA ASP A 146 5.31 5.65 1.06
C ASP A 146 4.60 7.01 0.83
N TYR A 147 5.39 8.04 0.53
CA TYR A 147 5.02 9.42 0.19
C TYR A 147 6.19 10.09 -0.54
N PRO A 148 5.99 11.21 -1.27
CA PRO A 148 7.08 11.90 -1.94
C PRO A 148 8.06 12.56 -0.95
N LYS A 149 9.31 12.09 -0.97
CA LYS A 149 10.40 12.56 -0.09
C LYS A 149 11.17 13.70 -0.77
N THR A 150 10.61 14.90 -0.78
CA THR A 150 11.31 16.10 -1.28
C THR A 150 11.51 17.12 -0.17
N LYS A 151 12.63 17.86 -0.21
CA LYS A 151 12.86 19.00 0.69
C LYS A 151 12.01 20.23 0.37
N CYS A 152 11.36 20.26 -0.80
CA CYS A 152 10.72 21.46 -1.34
C CYS A 152 9.21 21.56 -1.13
N TRP A 153 8.66 20.85 -0.13
CA TRP A 153 7.27 21.03 0.27
C TRP A 153 7.00 22.48 0.70
N LYS A 154 5.97 23.11 0.14
CA LYS A 154 5.48 24.40 0.63
C LYS A 154 4.94 24.22 2.05
N SER A 155 5.20 25.20 2.92
CA SER A 155 4.63 25.18 4.27
C SER A 155 3.11 25.36 4.20
N ALA A 156 2.35 24.51 4.88
CA ALA A 156 0.89 24.65 4.97
C ALA A 156 0.47 25.96 5.66
N ARG A 157 1.33 26.55 6.50
CA ARG A 157 1.04 27.80 7.21
C ARG A 157 1.28 29.05 6.36
N THR A 158 2.40 29.09 5.63
CA THR A 158 2.81 30.30 4.90
C THR A 158 2.53 30.21 3.40
N GLY A 159 2.30 29.01 2.86
CA GLY A 159 2.19 28.75 1.43
C GLY A 159 3.52 28.89 0.67
N LEU A 160 4.62 29.17 1.36
CA LEU A 160 5.94 29.41 0.76
C LEU A 160 6.76 28.12 0.75
N ALA A 161 7.48 27.91 -0.35
CA ALA A 161 8.49 26.87 -0.45
C ALA A 161 9.79 27.33 0.23
N PRO A 162 10.64 26.40 0.68
CA PRO A 162 11.99 26.75 1.13
C PRO A 162 12.80 27.51 0.08
N GLU A 163 13.83 28.23 0.50
CA GLU A 163 14.72 28.95 -0.42
C GLU A 163 15.36 27.99 -1.43
N GLY A 164 15.40 28.39 -2.70
CA GLY A 164 15.91 27.56 -3.80
C GLY A 164 14.93 26.48 -4.30
N CYS A 165 13.66 26.53 -3.88
CA CYS A 165 12.60 25.64 -4.36
C CYS A 165 11.62 26.39 -5.27
N HIS A 166 11.63 26.07 -6.56
CA HIS A 166 10.78 26.65 -7.60
C HIS A 166 9.73 25.65 -8.07
N THR A 167 8.97 25.09 -7.12
CA THR A 167 8.06 23.96 -7.37
C THR A 167 6.95 24.23 -8.40
N ASP A 168 6.63 25.51 -8.66
CA ASP A 168 5.67 25.92 -9.69
C ASP A 168 6.26 25.85 -11.12
N GLN A 169 7.58 25.77 -11.25
CA GLN A 169 8.31 25.67 -12.53
C GLN A 169 8.80 24.25 -12.81
N TRP A 170 8.55 23.30 -11.90
CA TRP A 170 8.98 21.92 -12.08
C TRP A 170 8.19 21.22 -13.20
N PRO A 171 8.82 20.27 -13.92
CA PRO A 171 8.06 19.30 -14.70
C PRO A 171 7.12 18.51 -13.78
N ARG A 172 6.04 17.96 -14.35
CA ARG A 172 5.09 17.14 -13.59
C ARG A 172 5.79 15.90 -13.02
N VAL A 173 5.49 15.59 -11.76
CA VAL A 173 5.92 14.37 -11.07
C VAL A 173 4.71 13.49 -10.79
N TYR A 174 4.73 12.27 -11.30
CA TYR A 174 3.62 11.31 -11.16
C TYR A 174 3.84 10.43 -9.93
N ASN A 175 2.96 10.57 -8.95
CA ASN A 175 3.10 9.97 -7.64
C ASN A 175 2.24 8.71 -7.49
N PHE A 176 2.88 7.55 -7.39
CA PHE A 176 2.23 6.26 -7.14
C PHE A 176 2.01 5.99 -5.63
N ALA A 177 2.27 6.98 -4.78
CA ALA A 177 2.17 6.92 -3.34
C ALA A 177 0.94 7.63 -2.75
N SER A 178 0.87 7.67 -1.43
CA SER A 178 0.06 8.63 -0.70
C SER A 178 0.60 10.06 -0.91
N GLN A 179 -0.27 11.06 -0.81
CA GLN A 179 0.13 12.48 -0.83
C GLN A 179 -0.81 13.35 -0.01
N PRO A 180 -0.42 14.60 0.28
CA PRO A 180 -1.32 15.56 0.90
C PRO A 180 -2.61 15.76 0.08
N LYS A 181 -3.72 15.93 0.81
CA LYS A 181 -5.02 16.36 0.25
C LYS A 181 -4.93 17.78 -0.32
N ASP A 182 -4.12 18.63 0.30
CA ASP A 182 -3.84 19.98 -0.20
C ASP A 182 -2.81 19.93 -1.35
N ALA A 183 -3.32 20.01 -2.57
CA ALA A 183 -2.50 20.00 -3.78
C ALA A 183 -1.63 21.27 -3.94
N SER A 184 -1.91 22.34 -3.19
CA SER A 184 -1.10 23.57 -3.24
C SER A 184 0.28 23.40 -2.60
N LEU A 185 0.46 22.37 -1.75
CA LEU A 185 1.73 22.11 -1.06
C LEU A 185 2.85 21.66 -2.02
N LEU A 186 2.49 21.04 -3.14
CA LEU A 186 3.42 20.69 -4.22
C LEU A 186 2.68 20.65 -5.57
N PRO A 187 2.50 21.79 -6.24
CA PRO A 187 1.61 21.89 -7.40
C PRO A 187 2.02 21.02 -8.59
N ALA A 188 3.32 20.73 -8.74
CA ALA A 188 3.86 19.85 -9.79
C ALA A 188 3.52 18.36 -9.61
N LEU A 189 3.01 17.96 -8.44
CA LEU A 189 2.71 16.57 -8.13
C LEU A 189 1.32 16.16 -8.64
N ASP A 190 1.26 15.08 -9.42
CA ASP A 190 0.00 14.43 -9.82
C ASP A 190 -0.13 13.08 -9.12
N GLN A 191 -1.20 12.89 -8.34
CA GLN A 191 -1.50 11.56 -7.81
C GLN A 191 -1.93 10.65 -8.95
N VAL A 192 -1.29 9.49 -9.04
CA VAL A 192 -1.64 8.45 -10.00
C VAL A 192 -2.05 7.17 -9.30
N THR A 193 -2.38 6.15 -10.07
CA THR A 193 -2.60 4.78 -9.61
C THR A 193 -1.62 4.41 -8.50
N LEU A 194 -2.10 3.86 -7.37
CA LEU A 194 -1.21 3.42 -6.31
C LEU A 194 -0.26 2.31 -6.79
N ILE A 195 0.98 2.30 -6.31
CA ILE A 195 1.96 1.27 -6.70
C ILE A 195 1.49 -0.15 -6.34
N THR A 196 0.77 -0.29 -5.22
CA THR A 196 0.20 -1.56 -4.74
C THR A 196 -0.89 -2.16 -5.60
N ILE A 197 -1.43 -1.43 -6.58
CA ILE A 197 -2.37 -1.96 -7.57
C ILE A 197 -1.73 -2.04 -8.97
N ALA A 198 -0.47 -1.65 -9.14
CA ALA A 198 0.17 -1.55 -10.45
C ALA A 198 0.48 -2.91 -11.08
N GLU A 199 0.94 -3.90 -10.32
CA GLU A 199 1.30 -5.22 -10.86
C GLU A 199 0.16 -5.90 -11.66
N PRO A 200 -1.06 -6.09 -11.08
CA PRO A 200 -2.16 -6.67 -11.85
C PRO A 200 -2.60 -5.77 -13.02
N LEU A 201 -2.40 -4.45 -12.93
CA LEU A 201 -2.72 -3.53 -14.02
C LEU A 201 -1.75 -3.64 -15.19
N VAL A 202 -0.45 -3.76 -14.91
CA VAL A 202 0.58 -3.99 -15.94
C VAL A 202 0.25 -5.27 -16.70
N ASP A 203 -0.05 -6.36 -15.98
CA ASP A 203 -0.46 -7.62 -16.60
C ASP A 203 -1.71 -7.46 -17.50
N MET A 204 -2.73 -6.74 -17.00
CA MET A 204 -3.95 -6.46 -17.78
C MET A 204 -3.70 -5.61 -19.03
N LEU A 205 -2.73 -4.69 -19.01
CA LEU A 205 -2.38 -3.83 -20.15
C LEU A 205 -1.53 -4.58 -21.19
N GLU A 206 -0.71 -5.51 -20.76
CA GLU A 206 0.19 -6.28 -21.64
C GLU A 206 -0.51 -7.47 -22.32
N HIS A 207 -1.56 -8.06 -21.70
CA HIS A 207 -2.17 -9.32 -22.15
C HIS A 207 -3.67 -9.23 -22.55
N GLU A 208 -4.08 -8.24 -23.34
CA GLU A 208 -5.50 -8.07 -23.74
C GLU A 208 -6.03 -9.06 -24.80
N GLY A 209 -5.18 -9.89 -25.41
CA GLY A 209 -5.56 -10.80 -26.52
C GLY A 209 -6.11 -12.18 -26.11
N GLU A 210 -5.97 -12.59 -24.85
CA GLU A 210 -6.32 -13.93 -24.37
C GLU A 210 -7.73 -14.03 -23.76
N ASP A 211 -8.51 -12.96 -23.85
CA ASP A 211 -9.84 -12.77 -23.26
C ASP A 211 -10.93 -13.77 -23.76
N ALA A 212 -10.63 -14.63 -24.74
CA ALA A 212 -11.58 -15.64 -25.25
C ALA A 212 -11.34 -17.06 -24.70
N LYS A 213 -10.22 -17.32 -24.02
CA LYS A 213 -9.87 -18.67 -23.53
C LYS A 213 -9.67 -18.77 -22.02
N LEU A 214 -9.61 -17.64 -21.34
CA LEU A 214 -9.43 -17.60 -19.89
C LEU A 214 -10.80 -17.49 -19.22
N GLU A 215 -11.23 -18.57 -18.56
CA GLU A 215 -12.01 -18.45 -17.32
C GLU A 215 -11.41 -17.30 -16.48
N PRO A 216 -12.23 -16.48 -15.78
CA PRO A 216 -11.74 -15.31 -15.02
C PRO A 216 -10.46 -15.69 -14.28
N PRO A 217 -9.32 -15.08 -14.64
CA PRO A 217 -7.99 -15.69 -14.54
C PRO A 217 -7.75 -16.20 -13.15
N ASN A 218 -7.89 -17.52 -12.92
CA ASN A 218 -7.91 -18.21 -11.61
C ASN A 218 -7.91 -17.23 -10.41
N TRP A 219 -8.94 -16.39 -10.39
CA TRP A 219 -9.01 -15.19 -9.54
C TRP A 219 -9.14 -15.52 -8.04
N PRO A 220 -9.40 -16.77 -7.59
CA PRO A 220 -9.33 -17.11 -6.16
C PRO A 220 -7.94 -16.90 -5.54
N LYS A 221 -6.86 -16.84 -6.33
CA LYS A 221 -5.51 -16.60 -5.81
C LYS A 221 -5.02 -15.14 -5.94
N GLN A 222 -5.78 -14.29 -6.62
CA GLN A 222 -5.47 -12.88 -6.84
C GLN A 222 -6.72 -12.00 -6.69
N GLN A 223 -7.51 -12.26 -5.65
CA GLN A 223 -8.27 -11.17 -5.08
C GLN A 223 -7.23 -10.15 -4.59
N VAL A 224 -7.00 -9.07 -5.34
CA VAL A 224 -6.04 -8.02 -4.96
C VAL A 224 -6.28 -7.57 -3.51
N PHE A 225 -7.52 -7.69 -3.03
CA PHE A 225 -7.95 -7.39 -1.66
C PHE A 225 -8.60 -8.56 -0.91
N GLY A 226 -8.27 -9.81 -1.25
CA GLY A 226 -8.62 -10.98 -0.44
C GLY A 226 -10.10 -11.15 -0.09
N MET A 227 -11.04 -11.00 -1.03
CA MET A 227 -12.44 -11.38 -0.80
C MET A 227 -12.65 -12.90 -0.84
N LYS A 228 -11.94 -13.68 -0.01
CA LYS A 228 -12.29 -15.10 0.14
C LYS A 228 -13.74 -15.06 0.57
N GLY A 229 -14.58 -15.90 -0.05
CA GLY A 229 -15.97 -16.04 0.37
C GLY A 229 -15.95 -16.43 1.84
N GLU A 230 -15.96 -15.44 2.71
CA GLU A 230 -16.13 -15.59 4.13
C GLU A 230 -17.40 -16.41 4.24
N ASN A 231 -17.35 -17.51 4.99
CA ASN A 231 -18.57 -18.10 5.49
C ASN A 231 -19.28 -16.99 6.24
N ALA A 232 -20.20 -16.30 5.55
CA ALA A 232 -20.69 -14.99 5.92
C ALA A 232 -21.32 -15.13 7.29
N THR A 233 -20.53 -14.77 8.30
CA THR A 233 -20.96 -14.87 9.67
C THR A 233 -21.97 -13.77 9.83
N ALA A 234 -23.19 -14.13 10.23
CA ALA A 234 -24.24 -13.14 10.48
C ALA A 234 -23.67 -12.05 11.39
N TRP A 235 -23.96 -10.78 11.10
CA TRP A 235 -23.43 -9.63 11.84
C TRP A 235 -23.55 -9.79 13.37
N GLU A 236 -24.63 -10.43 13.82
CA GLU A 236 -24.93 -10.77 15.21
C GLU A 236 -23.85 -11.64 15.86
N ASN A 237 -23.19 -12.49 15.09
CA ASN A 237 -22.17 -13.44 15.55
C ASN A 237 -20.75 -12.83 15.51
N LEU A 238 -20.57 -11.65 14.94
CA LEU A 238 -19.29 -10.94 14.95
C LEU A 238 -18.98 -10.39 16.35
N ILE A 239 -17.70 -10.36 16.73
CA ILE A 239 -17.17 -9.84 17.99
C ILE A 239 -17.38 -8.31 18.04
N PRO A 240 -18.09 -7.75 19.04
CA PRO A 240 -18.44 -6.34 19.10
C PRO A 240 -17.30 -5.44 19.60
N LYS A 241 -16.08 -5.66 19.12
CA LYS A 241 -14.88 -4.87 19.45
C LYS A 241 -14.27 -4.27 18.19
N ILE A 242 -13.57 -3.15 18.35
CA ILE A 242 -12.65 -2.62 17.35
C ILE A 242 -11.42 -3.51 17.31
N ALA A 243 -11.10 -4.06 16.14
CA ALA A 243 -9.87 -4.83 15.93
C ALA A 243 -8.83 -4.06 15.13
N TRP A 244 -7.57 -4.18 15.57
CA TRP A 244 -6.42 -3.73 14.80
C TRP A 244 -5.17 -4.52 15.14
N GLN A 245 -4.40 -4.85 14.12
CA GLN A 245 -3.03 -5.31 14.32
C GLN A 245 -2.14 -4.75 13.21
N GLY A 246 -0.97 -4.25 13.57
CA GLY A 246 -0.03 -3.67 12.63
C GLY A 246 1.33 -3.39 13.25
N THR A 247 2.24 -2.85 12.46
CA THR A 247 3.59 -2.49 12.94
C THR A 247 3.57 -1.20 13.75
N ASP A 248 4.46 -1.13 14.73
CA ASP A 248 4.85 0.13 15.33
C ASP A 248 5.70 0.91 14.32
N TYR A 249 5.16 2.02 13.84
CA TYR A 249 5.72 2.77 12.74
C TYR A 249 5.36 4.23 12.89
N ARG A 250 6.22 5.10 12.38
CA ARG A 250 6.03 6.54 12.38
C ARG A 250 4.73 6.93 11.68
N PHE A 251 4.21 8.08 12.06
CA PHE A 251 3.06 8.70 11.45
C PHE A 251 3.52 9.96 10.70
N TYR A 252 3.22 10.00 9.40
CA TYR A 252 3.81 10.94 8.43
C TYR A 252 5.31 10.81 8.20
N GLY A 253 5.79 11.42 7.12
CA GLY A 253 7.19 11.75 6.91
C GLY A 253 7.62 12.95 7.76
N PRO A 254 8.91 13.06 8.11
CA PRO A 254 9.45 14.19 8.89
C PRO A 254 9.27 15.55 8.19
N GLU A 255 9.00 15.56 6.89
CA GLU A 255 8.74 16.75 6.09
C GLU A 255 7.34 17.33 6.30
N PHE A 256 6.42 16.58 6.91
CA PHE A 256 5.02 17.01 7.07
C PHE A 256 4.71 17.41 8.52
N ASP A 257 3.84 18.42 8.63
CA ASP A 257 3.26 18.81 9.91
C ASP A 257 2.53 17.62 10.56
N GLY A 258 2.69 17.49 11.88
CA GLY A 258 2.07 16.41 12.63
C GLY A 258 2.81 15.08 12.59
N PHE A 259 4.05 15.05 12.05
CA PHE A 259 4.99 13.94 12.17
C PHE A 259 5.10 13.44 13.61
N LYS A 260 5.03 12.12 13.79
CA LYS A 260 5.22 11.45 15.08
C LYS A 260 6.09 10.22 14.88
N GLU A 261 7.17 10.13 15.65
CA GLU A 261 8.08 8.99 15.57
C GLU A 261 7.45 7.71 16.14
N ASP A 262 7.90 6.54 15.66
CA ASP A 262 7.49 5.25 16.21
C ASP A 262 7.83 5.14 17.72
N SER A 263 7.21 4.19 18.43
CA SER A 263 7.20 4.26 19.90
C SER A 263 8.57 4.11 20.56
N CYS A 264 9.57 3.54 19.87
CA CYS A 264 10.95 3.41 20.37
C CYS A 264 11.99 3.25 19.25
N HIS A 265 12.13 4.25 18.39
CA HIS A 265 13.17 4.26 17.36
C HIS A 265 14.58 4.37 17.94
N HIS A 266 14.75 5.22 18.96
CA HIS A 266 16.03 5.49 19.60
C HIS A 266 15.92 5.30 21.12
N PRO A 267 16.96 4.74 21.80
CA PRO A 267 16.90 4.48 23.23
C PRO A 267 16.57 5.72 24.09
N ASN A 268 17.04 6.90 23.67
CA ASN A 268 16.82 8.15 24.41
C ASN A 268 15.38 8.69 24.27
N ASP A 269 14.69 8.36 23.19
CA ASP A 269 13.34 8.88 22.87
C ASP A 269 12.27 7.79 22.88
N CYS A 270 12.56 6.66 23.53
CA CYS A 270 11.68 5.50 23.60
C CYS A 270 10.52 5.75 24.57
N VAL A 271 9.32 5.98 24.03
CA VAL A 271 8.08 6.18 24.78
C VAL A 271 7.74 4.96 25.62
N LEU A 272 7.97 3.75 25.12
CA LEU A 272 7.76 2.54 25.94
C LEU A 272 8.72 2.50 27.14
N ASN A 273 9.96 2.97 27.00
CA ASN A 273 10.90 3.03 28.11
C ASN A 273 10.43 4.06 29.14
N GLN A 274 9.89 5.19 28.70
CA GLN A 274 9.32 6.19 29.61
C GLN A 274 8.12 5.64 30.39
N ILE A 275 7.23 4.87 29.76
CA ILE A 275 6.15 4.15 30.45
C ILE A 275 6.72 3.19 31.50
N TRP A 276 7.71 2.38 31.11
CA TRP A 276 8.34 1.38 31.97
C TRP A 276 9.02 2.00 33.19
N GLN A 277 9.78 3.08 32.99
CA GLN A 277 10.46 3.81 34.07
C GLN A 277 9.46 4.43 35.05
N ARG A 278 8.42 5.10 34.55
CA ARG A 278 7.37 5.71 35.40
C ARG A 278 6.59 4.67 36.21
N ALA A 279 6.44 3.47 35.67
CA ALA A 279 5.82 2.36 36.36
C ALA A 279 6.73 1.68 37.40
N GLY A 280 7.94 2.20 37.66
CA GLY A 280 8.85 1.70 38.69
C GLY A 280 9.94 0.74 38.19
N GLY A 281 10.22 0.73 36.89
CA GLY A 281 11.41 0.06 36.32
C GLY A 281 11.52 -1.44 36.63
N GLY A 282 10.38 -2.13 36.74
CA GLY A 282 10.34 -3.56 37.08
C GLY A 282 10.59 -3.91 38.56
N HIS A 283 10.76 -2.92 39.46
CA HIS A 283 11.19 -3.12 40.86
C HIS A 283 10.08 -2.98 41.92
N GLY A 284 8.78 -3.00 41.56
CA GLY A 284 7.66 -2.90 42.51
C GLY A 284 6.30 -2.98 41.82
N LYS A 285 5.18 -2.97 42.58
CA LYS A 285 3.80 -3.04 42.03
C LYS A 285 3.58 -1.93 40.99
N ALA A 286 3.85 -2.26 39.74
CA ALA A 286 3.95 -1.29 38.67
C ALA A 286 2.59 -0.71 38.33
N ASN A 287 2.41 0.61 38.49
CA ASN A 287 1.20 1.30 38.07
C ASN A 287 1.28 1.68 36.58
N TYR A 288 1.35 0.65 35.72
CA TYR A 288 1.33 0.84 34.27
C TYR A 288 0.10 1.62 33.80
N THR A 289 -1.05 1.44 34.47
CA THR A 289 -2.28 2.16 34.17
C THR A 289 -2.11 3.67 34.23
N LEU A 290 -1.50 4.22 35.29
CA LEU A 290 -1.26 5.65 35.39
C LEU A 290 -0.28 6.14 34.31
N ALA A 291 0.84 5.44 34.13
CA ALA A 291 1.85 5.81 33.12
C ALA A 291 1.29 5.78 31.68
N MET A 292 0.44 4.80 31.36
CA MET A 292 -0.25 4.72 30.06
C MET A 292 -1.27 5.86 29.89
N ARG A 293 -2.04 6.20 30.93
CA ARG A 293 -3.01 7.33 30.89
C ARG A 293 -2.31 8.67 30.69
N GLU A 294 -1.19 8.91 31.37
CA GLU A 294 -0.36 10.10 31.15
C GLU A 294 0.19 10.15 29.72
N THR A 295 0.63 9.01 29.19
CA THR A 295 1.12 8.92 27.80
C THR A 295 0.03 9.24 26.79
N LEU A 296 -1.21 8.77 27.03
CA LEU A 296 -2.36 9.10 26.19
C LEU A 296 -2.72 10.60 26.21
N ALA A 297 -2.34 11.37 27.23
CA ALA A 297 -2.56 12.81 27.26
C ALA A 297 -1.62 13.59 26.32
N ARG A 298 -0.54 12.96 25.85
CA ARG A 298 0.44 13.58 24.95
C ARG A 298 -0.09 13.71 23.53
N ASN A 299 0.46 14.66 22.77
CA ASN A 299 0.12 14.89 21.36
C ASN A 299 1.19 14.36 20.38
N ASP A 300 2.35 13.93 20.88
CA ASP A 300 3.52 13.50 20.11
C ASP A 300 3.59 11.97 19.93
N ILE A 301 2.56 11.22 20.35
CA ILE A 301 2.48 9.77 20.15
C ILE A 301 1.69 9.41 18.89
N THR A 302 2.13 8.37 18.17
CA THR A 302 1.44 7.89 16.97
C THR A 302 0.00 7.46 17.27
N PRO A 303 -0.93 7.58 16.31
CA PRO A 303 -2.28 7.04 16.43
C PRO A 303 -2.27 5.53 16.69
N ARG A 304 -1.28 4.80 16.16
CA ARG A 304 -1.11 3.36 16.40
C ARG A 304 -0.78 3.05 17.86
N LEU A 305 0.19 3.75 18.46
CA LEU A 305 0.50 3.60 19.88
C LEU A 305 -0.71 3.98 20.74
N ARG A 306 -1.40 5.07 20.41
CA ARG A 306 -2.61 5.50 21.11
C ARG A 306 -3.70 4.41 21.12
N LEU A 307 -3.94 3.75 19.99
CA LEU A 307 -4.92 2.67 19.91
C LEU A 307 -4.52 1.47 20.79
N VAL A 308 -3.25 1.05 20.72
CA VAL A 308 -2.74 -0.07 21.51
C VAL A 308 -2.80 0.21 23.02
N LEU A 309 -2.43 1.42 23.45
CA LEU A 309 -2.54 1.82 24.86
C LEU A 309 -4.00 1.86 25.35
N ASN A 310 -4.94 2.32 24.52
CA ASN A 310 -6.37 2.26 24.86
C ASN A 310 -6.86 0.81 25.01
N SER A 311 -6.42 -0.10 24.13
CA SER A 311 -6.77 -1.54 24.23
C SER A 311 -6.22 -2.19 25.50
N LEU A 312 -5.01 -1.83 25.94
CA LEU A 312 -4.44 -2.34 27.19
C LEU A 312 -5.14 -1.79 28.44
N LEU A 313 -5.67 -0.57 28.39
CA LEU A 313 -6.37 0.06 29.50
C LEU A 313 -7.83 -0.39 29.62
N ASP A 314 -8.48 -0.70 28.49
CA ASP A 314 -9.88 -1.13 28.42
C ASP A 314 -10.08 -2.03 27.19
N ASP A 315 -9.92 -3.33 27.38
CA ASP A 315 -10.05 -4.33 26.32
C ASP A 315 -11.52 -4.69 26.01
N SER A 316 -12.49 -4.09 26.71
CA SER A 316 -13.91 -4.42 26.54
C SER A 316 -14.44 -4.02 25.15
N TRP A 317 -13.79 -3.04 24.51
CA TRP A 317 -14.23 -2.45 23.24
C TRP A 317 -13.14 -2.36 22.17
N ILE A 318 -11.86 -2.54 22.50
CA ILE A 318 -10.74 -2.59 21.53
C ILE A 318 -9.89 -3.85 21.77
N ASP A 319 -9.59 -4.55 20.69
CA ASP A 319 -8.55 -5.56 20.59
C ASP A 319 -7.47 -5.07 19.61
N ALA A 320 -6.44 -4.41 20.15
CA ALA A 320 -5.38 -3.81 19.36
C ALA A 320 -4.00 -4.08 19.92
N LYS A 321 -3.12 -4.59 19.07
CA LYS A 321 -1.73 -4.87 19.41
C LYS A 321 -0.80 -4.57 18.26
N PHE A 322 0.45 -4.25 18.57
CA PHE A 322 1.51 -4.31 17.58
C PHE A 322 1.79 -5.77 17.19
N PHE A 323 2.19 -5.98 15.95
CA PHE A 323 2.76 -7.25 15.51
C PHE A 323 4.17 -7.00 15.00
N CYS A 324 5.12 -7.65 15.67
CA CYS A 324 6.54 -7.56 15.37
C CYS A 324 6.81 -8.09 13.97
N VAL A 325 7.52 -7.30 13.16
CA VAL A 325 8.17 -7.86 11.98
C VAL A 325 9.59 -8.19 12.41
N ALA A 326 9.85 -9.47 12.67
CA ALA A 326 11.08 -9.96 13.31
C ALA A 326 12.40 -9.39 12.72
N ARG A 327 12.40 -8.99 11.43
CA ARG A 327 13.56 -8.32 10.78
C ARG A 327 13.60 -6.80 10.93
N TYR A 328 12.46 -6.12 11.02
CA TYR A 328 12.40 -4.67 11.21
C TYR A 328 12.83 -4.30 12.64
N ASP A 329 12.35 -5.07 13.62
CA ASP A 329 12.50 -4.78 15.05
C ASP A 329 13.82 -5.28 15.64
N SER A 330 14.54 -6.20 14.98
CA SER A 330 15.87 -6.65 15.45
C SER A 330 16.89 -5.50 15.50
N ARG A 331 16.64 -4.42 14.76
CA ARG A 331 17.42 -3.17 14.80
C ARG A 331 17.16 -2.35 16.06
N PHE A 332 16.08 -2.64 16.80
CA PHE A 332 15.66 -1.91 18.00
C PHE A 332 15.46 -2.87 19.19
N PRO A 333 16.54 -3.44 19.76
CA PRO A 333 16.43 -4.45 20.83
C PRO A 333 15.63 -3.99 22.05
N LEU A 334 15.76 -2.70 22.41
CA LEU A 334 15.00 -2.12 23.52
C LEU A 334 13.49 -2.11 23.23
N ARG A 335 13.09 -1.77 21.99
CA ARG A 335 11.69 -1.79 21.56
C ARG A 335 11.11 -3.20 21.65
N VAL A 336 11.84 -4.22 21.21
CA VAL A 336 11.39 -5.64 21.29
C VAL A 336 11.23 -6.07 22.75
N LYS A 337 12.23 -5.77 23.60
CA LYS A 337 12.19 -6.11 25.02
C LYS A 337 10.95 -5.51 25.69
N LEU A 338 10.80 -4.19 25.57
CA LEU A 338 9.70 -3.45 26.20
C LEU A 338 8.34 -3.77 25.57
N GLY A 339 8.32 -4.12 24.28
CA GLY A 339 7.12 -4.56 23.57
C GLY A 339 6.44 -5.75 24.25
N LYS A 340 7.26 -6.75 24.63
CA LYS A 340 6.83 -7.94 25.37
C LYS A 340 6.50 -7.61 26.83
N GLU A 341 7.38 -6.85 27.49
CA GLU A 341 7.23 -6.52 28.91
C GLU A 341 5.96 -5.70 29.21
N LEU A 342 5.62 -4.76 28.32
CA LEU A 342 4.41 -3.94 28.41
C LEU A 342 3.19 -4.59 27.74
N ARG A 343 3.35 -5.79 27.16
CA ARG A 343 2.29 -6.54 26.46
C ARG A 343 1.64 -5.80 25.28
N VAL A 344 2.33 -4.81 24.71
CA VAL A 344 1.88 -4.07 23.52
C VAL A 344 2.04 -4.89 22.24
N GLU A 345 2.80 -5.98 22.27
CA GLU A 345 2.98 -6.91 21.15
C GLU A 345 2.01 -8.10 21.21
N ALA A 346 1.65 -8.59 20.03
CA ALA A 346 0.94 -9.85 19.82
C ALA A 346 1.91 -10.99 19.51
N ASP A 347 1.57 -12.19 19.97
CA ASP A 347 2.38 -13.39 19.76
C ASP A 347 2.24 -13.97 18.35
N ARG A 348 1.13 -13.66 17.66
CA ARG A 348 0.86 -14.10 16.29
C ARG A 348 0.19 -13.03 15.44
N LYS A 349 0.37 -13.14 14.12
CA LYS A 349 -0.32 -12.30 13.14
C LYS A 349 -1.82 -12.63 13.09
N MET A 350 -2.68 -11.61 13.07
CA MET A 350 -4.07 -11.73 12.68
C MET A 350 -4.16 -11.92 11.17
N THR A 351 -4.77 -13.02 10.76
CA THR A 351 -5.10 -13.26 9.36
C THR A 351 -6.33 -12.44 8.95
N GLY A 352 -6.63 -12.39 7.65
CA GLY A 352 -7.91 -11.84 7.16
C GLY A 352 -9.10 -12.55 7.83
N ASP A 353 -9.04 -13.88 7.96
CA ASP A 353 -10.07 -14.68 8.63
C ASP A 353 -10.19 -14.39 10.13
N ASP A 354 -9.10 -13.99 10.80
CA ASP A 354 -9.17 -13.54 12.19
C ASP A 354 -9.85 -12.17 12.30
N LEU A 355 -9.45 -11.22 11.44
CA LEU A 355 -10.04 -9.88 11.41
C LEU A 355 -11.52 -9.94 11.04
N ALA A 356 -11.93 -10.81 10.10
CA ALA A 356 -13.31 -10.99 9.66
C ALA A 356 -14.28 -11.38 10.78
N LYS A 357 -13.78 -11.82 11.94
CA LYS A 357 -14.61 -12.16 13.11
C LYS A 357 -15.10 -10.92 13.87
N TYR A 358 -14.58 -9.73 13.60
CA TYR A 358 -14.89 -8.50 14.36
C TYR A 358 -15.92 -7.62 13.65
N ARG A 359 -16.79 -6.97 14.41
CA ARG A 359 -17.79 -6.01 13.89
C ARG A 359 -17.17 -4.70 13.42
N TYR A 360 -16.07 -4.31 14.03
CA TYR A 360 -15.49 -2.99 13.83
C TYR A 360 -14.01 -3.15 13.48
N HIS A 361 -13.64 -2.69 12.28
CA HIS A 361 -12.25 -2.67 11.84
C HIS A 361 -11.80 -1.22 11.88
N ILE A 362 -10.62 -0.93 12.42
CA ILE A 362 -10.03 0.40 12.26
C ILE A 362 -8.80 0.30 11.38
N ASP A 363 -8.57 1.33 10.56
CA ASP A 363 -7.36 1.44 9.77
C ASP A 363 -6.59 2.70 10.10
N LEU A 364 -5.28 2.56 10.35
CA LEU A 364 -4.45 3.63 10.91
C LEU A 364 -3.25 3.93 10.02
N GLY A 365 -3.15 5.20 9.62
CA GLY A 365 -2.09 5.71 8.76
C GLY A 365 -0.68 5.42 9.29
N GLY A 366 0.25 5.19 8.37
CA GLY A 366 1.69 5.09 8.64
C GLY A 366 2.45 6.34 8.21
N ALA A 367 3.66 6.18 7.66
CA ALA A 367 4.47 7.30 7.20
C ALA A 367 3.87 8.04 5.98
N GLY A 368 3.11 7.35 5.12
CA GLY A 368 2.32 7.99 4.07
C GLY A 368 1.02 8.66 4.58
N GLY A 369 0.69 8.53 5.87
CA GLY A 369 -0.57 9.00 6.44
C GLY A 369 -1.79 8.13 6.11
N THR A 370 -1.63 7.12 5.25
CA THR A 370 -2.66 6.11 4.94
C THR A 370 -2.06 4.70 5.12
N THR A 371 -2.77 3.67 4.68
CA THR A 371 -2.31 2.28 4.64
C THR A 371 -2.35 1.69 3.23
N TRP A 372 -2.45 2.56 2.22
CA TRP A 372 -2.61 2.19 0.83
C TRP A 372 -3.84 1.28 0.62
N THR A 373 -3.61 0.02 0.26
CA THR A 373 -4.65 -0.96 -0.01
C THR A 373 -5.21 -1.63 1.25
N GLY A 374 -4.63 -1.36 2.42
CA GLY A 374 -5.13 -1.85 3.72
C GLY A 374 -6.56 -1.41 4.02
N THR A 375 -6.92 -0.18 3.65
CA THR A 375 -8.30 0.33 3.75
C THR A 375 -9.25 -0.46 2.85
N ILE A 376 -8.85 -0.80 1.61
CA ILE A 376 -9.67 -1.61 0.69
C ILE A 376 -9.91 -3.02 1.24
N HIS A 377 -8.88 -3.66 1.79
CA HIS A 377 -9.02 -4.95 2.46
C HIS A 377 -10.02 -4.87 3.63
N LYS A 378 -9.94 -3.86 4.49
CA LYS A 378 -10.89 -3.74 5.62
C LYS A 378 -12.32 -3.40 5.21
N MET A 379 -12.52 -2.73 4.07
CA MET A 379 -13.85 -2.53 3.49
C MET A 379 -14.43 -3.82 2.86
N SER A 380 -13.60 -4.83 2.62
CA SER A 380 -14.02 -6.10 2.04
C SER A 380 -14.49 -7.12 3.09
N LEU A 381 -14.08 -6.93 4.35
CA LEU A 381 -14.47 -7.72 5.52
C LEU A 381 -15.95 -7.46 5.93
N PRO A 382 -16.57 -8.32 6.77
CA PRO A 382 -18.00 -8.28 7.04
C PRO A 382 -18.38 -7.25 8.11
N GLY A 383 -17.40 -6.71 8.83
CA GLY A 383 -17.58 -5.61 9.77
C GLY A 383 -17.64 -4.24 9.08
N VAL A 384 -17.81 -3.18 9.88
CA VAL A 384 -17.77 -1.79 9.40
C VAL A 384 -16.39 -1.18 9.66
N LEU A 385 -15.88 -0.45 8.67
CA LEU A 385 -14.61 0.28 8.76
C LEU A 385 -14.77 1.60 9.52
N PHE A 386 -13.91 1.81 10.51
CA PHE A 386 -13.55 3.07 11.12
C PHE A 386 -12.31 3.60 10.38
N HIS A 387 -12.50 4.62 9.54
CA HIS A 387 -11.43 5.16 8.72
C HIS A 387 -10.77 6.35 9.42
N HIS A 388 -9.46 6.27 9.58
CA HIS A 388 -8.63 7.33 10.12
C HIS A 388 -8.46 8.45 9.10
N GLU A 389 -9.14 9.57 9.33
CA GLU A 389 -9.09 10.75 8.44
C GLU A 389 -7.83 11.55 8.72
N THR A 390 -6.91 11.52 7.76
CA THR A 390 -5.62 12.22 7.83
C THR A 390 -5.56 13.36 6.81
N ALA A 391 -4.52 14.17 6.86
CA ALA A 391 -4.20 15.16 5.84
C ALA A 391 -3.74 14.53 4.51
N MET A 392 -3.54 13.21 4.47
CA MET A 392 -3.05 12.47 3.33
C MET A 392 -4.18 11.68 2.65
N ARG A 393 -3.95 11.27 1.40
CA ARG A 393 -4.90 10.48 0.62
C ARG A 393 -4.22 9.53 -0.34
N ASP A 394 -4.95 8.50 -0.75
CA ASP A 394 -4.61 7.62 -1.86
C ASP A 394 -5.51 7.85 -3.07
N SER A 395 -5.10 7.40 -4.25
CA SER A 395 -5.76 7.75 -5.52
C SER A 395 -7.23 7.35 -5.64
N TYR A 396 -7.72 6.42 -4.82
CA TYR A 396 -9.11 5.98 -4.81
C TYR A 396 -9.99 6.70 -3.76
N PHE A 397 -9.42 7.52 -2.88
CA PHE A 397 -10.14 8.10 -1.74
C PHE A 397 -11.33 8.98 -2.17
N ASP A 398 -11.22 9.68 -3.31
CA ASP A 398 -12.30 10.52 -3.83
C ASP A 398 -13.56 9.71 -4.21
N SER A 399 -13.43 8.38 -4.37
CA SER A 399 -14.53 7.48 -4.71
C SER A 399 -15.19 6.80 -3.50
N ILE A 400 -14.59 6.89 -2.32
CA ILE A 400 -15.20 6.48 -1.05
C ILE A 400 -15.67 7.72 -0.27
N LYS A 401 -16.60 7.55 0.66
CA LYS A 401 -17.29 8.67 1.33
C LYS A 401 -17.58 8.35 2.79
N PRO A 402 -17.37 9.31 3.71
CA PRO A 402 -17.71 9.14 5.11
C PRO A 402 -19.21 8.92 5.28
N TRP A 403 -19.57 8.08 6.23
CA TRP A 403 -20.95 7.64 6.56
C TRP A 403 -21.71 6.91 5.46
N VAL A 404 -21.07 6.69 4.30
CA VAL A 404 -21.56 5.83 3.21
C VAL A 404 -20.75 4.54 3.18
N HIS A 405 -19.42 4.65 3.10
CA HIS A 405 -18.52 3.50 2.96
C HIS A 405 -17.73 3.21 4.25
N TYR A 406 -17.65 4.18 5.18
CA TYR A 406 -16.93 4.03 6.44
C TYR A 406 -17.42 5.02 7.51
N ILE A 407 -17.04 4.79 8.77
CA ILE A 407 -17.23 5.72 9.89
C ILE A 407 -15.94 6.56 10.02
N PRO A 408 -15.98 7.89 9.85
CA PRO A 408 -14.79 8.72 9.98
C PRO A 408 -14.36 8.86 11.44
N VAL A 409 -13.06 8.76 11.68
CA VAL A 409 -12.38 8.96 12.97
C VAL A 409 -11.33 10.06 12.81
N ALA A 410 -11.23 10.95 13.78
CA ALA A 410 -10.23 12.02 13.80
C ALA A 410 -8.80 11.48 13.80
N GLU A 411 -7.86 12.25 13.24
CA GLU A 411 -6.45 11.88 13.14
C GLU A 411 -5.78 11.58 14.50
N ASP A 412 -6.24 12.23 15.57
CA ASP A 412 -5.72 12.02 16.92
C ASP A 412 -6.47 10.93 17.71
N LEU A 413 -7.46 10.27 17.08
CA LEU A 413 -8.35 9.25 17.65
C LEU A 413 -9.13 9.67 18.90
N ARG A 414 -9.20 10.97 19.24
CA ARG A 414 -9.89 11.42 20.46
C ARG A 414 -11.41 11.19 20.42
N ASP A 415 -11.98 11.16 19.21
CA ASP A 415 -13.40 10.86 19.01
C ASP A 415 -13.70 9.35 18.88
N LEU A 416 -12.70 8.48 18.92
CA LEU A 416 -12.86 7.05 18.63
C LEU A 416 -13.87 6.37 19.55
N ARG A 417 -13.85 6.68 20.85
CA ARG A 417 -14.81 6.12 21.82
C ARG A 417 -16.24 6.56 21.51
N GLN A 418 -16.43 7.84 21.20
CA GLN A 418 -17.73 8.37 20.82
C GLN A 418 -18.26 7.70 19.53
N LYS A 419 -17.39 7.48 18.54
CA LYS A 419 -17.75 6.76 17.29
C LYS A 419 -18.12 5.31 17.55
N PHE A 420 -17.40 4.64 18.47
CA PHE A 420 -17.72 3.28 18.89
C PHE A 420 -19.09 3.21 19.56
N ASP A 421 -19.35 4.08 20.53
CA ASP A 421 -20.63 4.11 21.25
C ASP A 421 -21.79 4.39 20.28
N TRP A 422 -21.60 5.29 19.30
CA TRP A 422 -22.55 5.49 18.21
C TRP A 422 -22.76 4.21 17.39
N ALA A 423 -21.70 3.49 17.04
CA ALA A 423 -21.79 2.27 16.22
C ALA A 423 -22.47 1.12 16.96
N GLN A 424 -22.34 1.05 18.29
CA GLN A 424 -23.07 0.12 19.15
C GLN A 424 -24.57 0.43 19.17
N ALA A 425 -24.93 1.72 19.27
CA ALA A 425 -26.32 2.17 19.27
C ALA A 425 -27.00 2.09 17.89
N ASN A 426 -26.22 1.99 16.80
CA ASN A 426 -26.72 2.04 15.42
C ASN A 426 -26.33 0.82 14.56
N PRO A 427 -26.58 -0.43 15.01
CA PRO A 427 -26.09 -1.63 14.34
C PRO A 427 -26.61 -1.78 12.90
N GLN A 428 -27.87 -1.37 12.63
CA GLN A 428 -28.43 -1.41 11.28
C GLN A 428 -27.73 -0.44 10.34
N LYS A 429 -27.35 0.74 10.83
CA LYS A 429 -26.60 1.71 10.03
C LYS A 429 -25.19 1.19 9.74
N CYS A 430 -24.53 0.55 10.72
CA CYS A 430 -23.24 -0.10 10.53
C CYS A 430 -23.28 -1.18 9.44
N LYS A 431 -24.32 -2.03 9.43
CA LYS A 431 -24.53 -3.02 8.36
C LYS A 431 -24.68 -2.38 6.98
N GLN A 432 -25.44 -1.28 6.88
CA GLN A 432 -25.61 -0.56 5.62
C GLN A 432 -24.29 0.03 5.11
N ILE A 433 -23.48 0.62 6.01
CA ILE A 433 -22.17 1.18 5.66
C ILE A 433 -21.22 0.07 5.19
N SER A 434 -21.15 -1.04 5.94
CA SER A 434 -20.34 -2.21 5.58
C SER A 434 -20.76 -2.77 4.21
N ALA A 435 -22.06 -2.98 3.97
CA ALA A 435 -22.56 -3.48 2.70
C ALA A 435 -22.23 -2.55 1.52
N ALA A 436 -22.33 -1.23 1.69
CA ALA A 436 -21.95 -0.26 0.68
C ALA A 436 -20.43 -0.28 0.41
N ALA A 437 -19.61 -0.42 1.45
CA ALA A 437 -18.16 -0.57 1.33
C ALA A 437 -17.81 -1.83 0.51
N SER A 438 -18.36 -2.99 0.87
CA SER A 438 -18.11 -4.24 0.15
C SER A 438 -18.61 -4.18 -1.30
N ALA A 439 -19.72 -3.50 -1.57
CA ALA A 439 -20.22 -3.28 -2.93
C ALA A 439 -19.24 -2.41 -3.75
N TRP A 440 -18.69 -1.35 -3.15
CA TRP A 440 -17.65 -0.54 -3.77
C TRP A 440 -16.40 -1.36 -4.08
N VAL A 441 -15.90 -2.17 -3.13
CA VAL A 441 -14.72 -3.03 -3.34
C VAL A 441 -14.97 -4.00 -4.50
N LYS A 442 -16.14 -4.64 -4.57
CA LYS A 442 -16.51 -5.54 -5.67
C LYS A 442 -16.54 -4.84 -7.02
N ALA A 443 -17.06 -3.61 -7.08
CA ALA A 443 -17.09 -2.82 -8.30
C ALA A 443 -15.69 -2.36 -8.74
N PHE A 444 -14.88 -1.90 -7.78
CA PHE A 444 -13.51 -1.42 -8.01
C PHE A 444 -12.57 -2.54 -8.45
N ASN A 445 -12.71 -3.74 -7.87
CA ASN A 445 -11.84 -4.89 -8.13
C ASN A 445 -12.18 -5.66 -9.43
N THR A 446 -12.71 -4.99 -10.45
CA THR A 446 -12.93 -5.58 -11.78
C THR A 446 -11.87 -5.10 -12.75
N ARG A 447 -11.46 -5.95 -13.72
CA ARG A 447 -10.49 -5.56 -14.77
C ARG A 447 -10.81 -4.20 -15.39
N ARG A 448 -12.06 -4.01 -15.81
CA ARG A 448 -12.50 -2.75 -16.44
C ARG A 448 -12.45 -1.56 -15.48
N ALA A 449 -12.82 -1.72 -14.21
CA ALA A 449 -12.77 -0.63 -13.23
C ALA A 449 -11.33 -0.26 -12.85
N LEU A 450 -10.45 -1.24 -12.65
CA LEU A 450 -9.02 -1.01 -12.40
C LEU A 450 -8.37 -0.31 -13.61
N LEU A 451 -8.58 -0.81 -14.82
CA LEU A 451 -8.07 -0.16 -16.03
C LEU A 451 -8.64 1.26 -16.19
N ARG A 452 -9.92 1.46 -15.86
CA ARG A 452 -10.55 2.79 -15.87
C ARG A 452 -9.93 3.73 -14.85
N HIS A 453 -9.69 3.23 -13.64
CA HIS A 453 -9.01 3.97 -12.58
C HIS A 453 -7.65 4.44 -13.09
N ASN A 454 -6.84 3.52 -13.60
CA ASN A 454 -5.54 3.87 -14.18
C ASN A 454 -5.63 4.83 -15.36
N TYR A 455 -6.61 4.66 -16.24
CA TYR A 455 -6.80 5.58 -17.34
C TYR A 455 -7.06 7.01 -16.84
N ASN A 456 -7.95 7.16 -15.84
CA ASN A 456 -8.32 8.45 -15.31
C ASN A 456 -7.20 9.09 -14.49
N THR A 457 -6.45 8.30 -13.71
CA THR A 457 -5.44 8.82 -12.78
C THR A 457 -4.06 8.94 -13.41
N LEU A 458 -3.64 8.01 -14.27
CA LEU A 458 -2.33 8.03 -14.93
C LEU A 458 -2.44 8.47 -16.39
N ALA A 459 -3.22 7.76 -17.22
CA ALA A 459 -3.21 8.02 -18.66
C ALA A 459 -3.63 9.46 -18.98
N VAL A 460 -4.75 9.95 -18.42
CA VAL A 460 -5.22 11.33 -18.62
C VAL A 460 -4.21 12.35 -18.10
N ASN A 461 -3.60 12.11 -16.94
CA ASN A 461 -2.62 13.05 -16.37
C ASN A 461 -1.33 13.09 -17.19
N LEU A 462 -0.88 11.96 -17.77
CA LEU A 462 0.30 11.91 -18.64
C LEU A 462 0.22 12.88 -19.82
N ALA A 463 -0.99 13.21 -20.30
CA ALA A 463 -1.17 14.18 -21.38
C ALA A 463 -0.55 15.55 -21.06
N LYS A 464 -0.47 15.94 -19.78
CA LYS A 464 0.15 17.19 -19.34
C LYS A 464 1.65 17.25 -19.68
N THR A 465 2.32 16.10 -19.75
CA THR A 465 3.74 16.00 -20.10
C THR A 465 3.94 15.56 -21.54
N ILE A 466 3.20 14.56 -22.00
CA ILE A 466 3.53 13.82 -23.23
C ILE A 466 2.56 14.10 -24.40
N ASP A 467 1.47 14.84 -24.18
CA ASP A 467 0.50 15.21 -25.21
C ASP A 467 -0.13 16.59 -24.93
N PRO A 468 0.68 17.68 -24.85
CA PRO A 468 0.15 19.02 -24.58
C PRO A 468 -0.83 19.49 -25.67
N SER A 469 -0.72 18.94 -26.88
CA SER A 469 -1.61 19.22 -28.00
C SER A 469 -2.96 18.49 -27.95
N LYS A 470 -3.12 17.51 -27.04
CA LYS A 470 -4.31 16.64 -26.87
C LYS A 470 -4.70 15.87 -28.14
N LYS A 471 -3.72 15.41 -28.92
CA LYS A 471 -3.93 14.71 -30.20
C LYS A 471 -3.70 13.20 -30.12
N HIS A 472 -3.03 12.72 -29.08
CA HIS A 472 -2.49 11.37 -29.03
C HIS A 472 -3.25 10.45 -28.08
N LEU A 473 -3.86 10.99 -27.02
CA LEU A 473 -4.62 10.19 -26.05
C LEU A 473 -5.78 9.45 -26.73
N VAL A 474 -5.74 8.12 -26.70
CA VAL A 474 -6.81 7.25 -27.17
C VAL A 474 -7.93 7.22 -26.12
N PRO A 475 -9.20 7.47 -26.51
CA PRO A 475 -10.34 7.34 -25.60
C PRO A 475 -10.43 5.93 -25.01
N PHE A 476 -10.71 5.81 -23.71
CA PHE A 476 -10.74 4.51 -23.03
C PHE A 476 -11.63 3.47 -23.75
N GLU A 477 -12.83 3.84 -24.21
CA GLU A 477 -13.74 2.89 -24.87
C GLU A 477 -13.18 2.36 -26.20
N LYS A 478 -12.31 3.13 -26.85
CA LYS A 478 -11.62 2.72 -28.07
C LYS A 478 -10.42 1.82 -27.73
N ALA A 479 -9.71 2.12 -26.65
CA ALA A 479 -8.61 1.30 -26.15
C ALA A 479 -9.11 -0.04 -25.59
N HIS A 480 -10.29 -0.06 -24.96
CA HIS A 480 -10.92 -1.21 -24.30
C HIS A 480 -12.33 -1.41 -24.83
N PRO A 481 -12.48 -1.83 -26.11
CA PRO A 481 -13.79 -2.08 -26.67
C PRO A 481 -14.47 -3.15 -25.83
N SER A 482 -15.61 -2.80 -25.21
CA SER A 482 -16.32 -3.73 -24.33
C SER A 482 -16.57 -5.07 -25.03
N ALA A 483 -16.62 -6.17 -24.26
CA ALA A 483 -17.09 -7.48 -24.71
C ALA A 483 -18.58 -7.49 -25.14
N MET A 484 -19.13 -6.36 -25.61
CA MET A 484 -20.37 -6.28 -26.38
C MET A 484 -20.29 -7.22 -27.59
N LEU A 485 -19.12 -7.37 -28.22
CA LEU A 485 -18.89 -8.36 -29.29
C LEU A 485 -19.05 -9.81 -28.79
N GLY A 486 -18.58 -10.14 -27.59
CA GLY A 486 -18.77 -11.47 -26.99
C GLY A 486 -20.24 -11.77 -26.66
N ARG A 487 -20.96 -10.81 -26.08
CA ARG A 487 -22.40 -10.97 -25.76
C ARG A 487 -23.29 -10.98 -27.02
N ILE A 488 -22.97 -10.18 -28.03
CA ILE A 488 -23.66 -10.18 -29.34
C ILE A 488 -23.38 -11.51 -30.04
N ARG A 489 -22.13 -11.97 -30.10
CA ARG A 489 -21.76 -13.27 -30.68
C ARG A 489 -22.45 -14.43 -29.97
N GLN A 490 -22.54 -14.39 -28.64
CA GLN A 490 -23.23 -15.43 -27.88
C GLN A 490 -24.74 -15.39 -28.03
N ARG A 491 -25.35 -14.20 -28.16
CA ARG A 491 -26.77 -14.07 -28.52
C ARG A 491 -27.05 -14.60 -29.92
N ILE A 492 -26.20 -14.31 -30.90
CA ILE A 492 -26.31 -14.82 -32.27
C ILE A 492 -26.16 -16.35 -32.29
N LEU A 493 -25.14 -16.91 -31.63
CA LEU A 493 -24.93 -18.36 -31.53
C LEU A 493 -26.12 -19.08 -30.84
N ASN A 494 -26.66 -18.49 -29.77
CA ASN A 494 -27.85 -19.02 -29.10
C ASN A 494 -29.10 -18.93 -29.98
N GLY A 495 -29.23 -17.86 -30.79
CA GLY A 495 -30.30 -17.73 -31.79
C GLY A 495 -30.20 -18.79 -32.89
N LEU A 496 -29.01 -19.00 -33.45
CA LEU A 496 -28.75 -20.02 -34.48
C LEU A 496 -29.01 -21.45 -33.96
N ARG A 497 -28.61 -21.76 -32.72
CA ARG A 497 -28.90 -23.07 -32.08
C ARG A 497 -30.39 -23.31 -31.87
N ARG A 498 -31.16 -22.27 -31.48
CA ARG A 498 -32.63 -22.38 -31.37
C ARG A 498 -33.28 -22.62 -32.73
N ALA A 499 -32.85 -21.89 -33.76
CA ALA A 499 -33.35 -22.06 -35.12
C ALA A 499 -33.04 -23.46 -35.69
N ALA A 500 -31.85 -23.99 -35.44
CA ALA A 500 -31.47 -25.35 -35.83
C ALA A 500 -32.31 -26.43 -35.14
N ARG A 501 -32.57 -26.27 -33.83
CA ARG A 501 -33.46 -27.18 -33.07
C ARG A 501 -34.91 -27.12 -33.56
N ALA A 502 -35.42 -25.93 -33.88
CA ALA A 502 -36.77 -25.77 -34.40
C ALA A 502 -36.93 -26.42 -35.79
N ARG A 503 -35.92 -26.32 -36.66
CA ARG A 503 -35.92 -27.00 -37.97
C ARG A 503 -35.84 -28.52 -37.84
N ALA A 504 -35.05 -29.04 -36.91
CA ALA A 504 -34.94 -30.48 -36.66
C ALA A 504 -36.21 -31.08 -36.02
N ALA A 505 -37.05 -30.27 -35.37
CA ALA A 505 -38.33 -30.71 -34.81
C ALA A 505 -39.50 -30.60 -35.80
N ALA A 506 -39.29 -29.98 -36.96
CA ALA A 506 -40.28 -29.79 -38.02
C ALA A 506 -40.06 -30.72 -39.24
N GLN A 507 -39.00 -31.54 -39.19
CA GLN A 507 -38.74 -32.68 -40.07
C GLN A 507 -39.07 -33.95 -39.29
#